data_AF-A0A6P7TQU7-F1
#
_entry.id   AF-A0A6P7TQU7-F1
#
_cell.length_a   1.000
_cell.length_b   1.000
_cell.length_c   1.000
_cell.angle_alpha   90.00
_cell.angle_beta   90.00
_cell.angle_gamma   90.00
#
_symmetry.space_group_name_H-M   'P 1'
#
loop_
_entity.id
_entity.type
_entity.pdbx_description
1 polymer ?
#
loop_
_entity_poly.entity_id
_entity_poly.type
_entity_poly.pdbx_seq_one_letter_code
_entity_poly.pdbx_strand_id
1 'polypeptide(L)' 'MPETTALGAAMAAGCAEEINLWNMDPTKYPKTITDTFLPTISATERDKRFQWWKLAVERSLNWKLDSPDLTGNEGSS' A
#
# COMPACT_ATOMS: atom_id res chain seq x y z
N MET A 1 -8.99 13.67 -4.62
CA MET A 1 -9.79 13.13 -5.75
C MET A 1 -10.21 11.71 -5.43
N PRO A 2 -11.50 11.38 -5.44
CA PRO A 2 -11.98 10.05 -5.10
C PRO A 2 -11.87 9.00 -6.23
N GLU A 3 -11.67 9.42 -7.50
CA GLU A 3 -11.86 8.55 -8.69
C GLU A 3 -10.55 8.28 -9.48
N THR A 4 -9.37 8.28 -8.84
CA THR A 4 -8.09 8.09 -9.55
C THR A 4 -7.94 6.70 -10.16
N THR A 5 -8.56 5.69 -9.56
CA THR A 5 -8.55 4.30 -10.07
C THR A 5 -9.31 4.17 -11.39
N ALA A 6 -10.53 4.72 -11.47
CA ALA A 6 -11.33 4.69 -12.69
C ALA A 6 -10.67 5.51 -13.81
N LEU A 7 -10.11 6.67 -13.47
CA LEU A 7 -9.32 7.47 -14.41
C LEU A 7 -8.14 6.68 -14.99
N GLY A 8 -7.38 5.96 -14.16
CA GLY A 8 -6.27 5.13 -14.62
C GLY A 8 -6.70 4.02 -15.58
N ALA A 9 -7.81 3.35 -15.29
CA ALA A 9 -8.37 2.32 -16.18
C ALA A 9 -8.83 2.91 -17.53
N ALA A 10 -9.50 4.06 -17.51
CA ALA A 10 -9.90 4.77 -18.73
C ALA A 10 -8.69 5.20 -19.57
N MET A 11 -7.65 5.78 -18.93
CA MET A 11 -6.43 6.19 -19.62
C MET A 11 -5.73 5.01 -20.29
N ALA A 12 -5.61 3.86 -19.59
CA ALA A 12 -5.04 2.64 -20.14
C ALA A 12 -5.83 2.12 -21.35
N ALA A 13 -7.17 2.12 -21.27
CA ALA A 13 -8.03 1.71 -22.39
C ALA A 13 -7.90 2.67 -23.60
N GLY A 14 -7.88 3.99 -23.37
CA GLY A 14 -7.78 4.98 -24.45
C GLY A 14 -6.44 5.00 -25.19
N CYS A 15 -5.37 4.50 -24.57
CA CYS A 15 -4.04 4.43 -25.17
C CYS A 15 -3.71 3.05 -25.78
N ALA A 16 -4.63 2.08 -25.73
CA ALA A 16 -4.41 0.78 -26.36
C ALA A 16 -4.22 0.93 -27.88
N GLU A 17 -3.35 0.11 -28.47
CA GLU A 17 -2.90 0.23 -29.88
C GLU A 17 -4.04 0.27 -30.90
N GLU A 18 -5.10 -0.51 -30.64
CA GLU A 18 -6.30 -0.59 -31.49
C GLU A 18 -7.26 0.61 -31.33
N ILE A 19 -7.13 1.38 -30.24
CA ILE A 19 -7.99 2.54 -29.94
C ILE A 19 -7.24 3.85 -30.26
N ASN A 20 -5.99 3.96 -29.79
CA ASN A 20 -5.04 5.06 -30.01
C ASN A 20 -5.66 6.47 -29.92
N LEU A 21 -6.60 6.65 -28.99
CA LEU A 21 -7.34 7.90 -28.82
C LEU A 21 -6.54 8.90 -27.97
N TRP A 22 -5.81 8.38 -26.98
CA TRP A 22 -5.03 9.17 -26.03
C TRP A 22 -3.55 8.80 -26.08
N ASN A 23 -2.69 9.73 -25.71
CA ASN A 23 -1.24 9.56 -25.70
C ASN A 23 -0.73 9.61 -24.27
N MET A 24 0.01 8.61 -23.80
CA MET A 24 0.54 8.56 -22.42
C MET A 24 1.60 9.61 -22.09
N ASP A 25 1.92 10.54 -23.00
CA ASP A 25 2.82 11.66 -22.73
C ASP A 25 2.27 12.55 -21.59
N PRO A 26 2.91 12.54 -20.41
CA PRO A 26 2.44 13.27 -19.25
C PRO A 26 2.51 14.79 -19.42
N THR A 27 3.28 15.29 -20.40
CA THR A 27 3.41 16.73 -20.67
C THR A 27 2.19 17.32 -21.38
N LYS A 28 1.34 16.45 -21.96
CA LYS A 28 0.14 16.85 -22.72
C LYS A 28 -1.11 16.99 -21.86
N TYR A 29 -1.04 16.62 -20.59
CA TYR A 29 -2.18 16.67 -19.68
C TYR A 29 -2.08 17.87 -18.72
N PRO A 30 -3.21 18.52 -18.40
CA PRO A 30 -3.22 19.61 -17.44
C PRO A 30 -2.76 19.11 -16.06
N LYS A 31 -2.05 19.97 -15.34
CA LYS A 31 -1.62 19.66 -13.97
C LYS A 31 -2.84 19.39 -13.10
N THR A 32 -2.84 18.22 -12.49
CA THR A 32 -3.88 17.79 -11.58
C THR A 32 -3.98 18.72 -10.37
N ILE A 33 -5.20 19.12 -10.00
CA ILE A 33 -5.46 19.90 -8.79
C ILE A 33 -5.35 18.94 -7.59
N THR A 34 -4.30 19.14 -6.80
CA THR A 34 -4.03 18.35 -5.60
C THR A 34 -3.62 19.24 -4.45
N ASP A 35 -4.06 18.90 -3.25
CA ASP A 35 -3.60 19.56 -2.03
C ASP A 35 -2.15 19.19 -1.74
N THR A 36 -1.36 20.18 -1.34
CA THR A 36 0.01 19.97 -0.85
C THR A 36 0.02 20.12 0.67
N PHE A 37 0.34 19.04 1.37
CA PHE A 37 0.46 19.05 2.83
C PHE A 37 1.93 19.16 3.23
N LEU A 38 2.22 20.07 4.15
CA LEU A 38 3.57 20.28 4.68
C LEU A 38 3.70 19.61 6.06
N PRO A 39 4.89 19.07 6.41
CA PRO A 39 5.12 18.54 7.74
C PRO A 39 4.91 19.61 8.80
N THR A 40 4.01 19.34 9.76
CA THR A 40 3.75 20.23 10.90
C THR A 40 4.43 19.77 12.17
N ILE A 41 5.05 18.58 12.16
CA ILE A 41 5.75 17.98 13.31
C ILE A 41 7.26 17.98 13.08
N SER A 42 8.02 18.02 14.18
CA SER A 42 9.48 17.92 14.12
C SER A 42 9.93 16.52 13.69
N ALA A 43 11.13 16.43 13.10
CA ALA A 43 11.73 15.16 12.73
C ALA A 43 11.89 14.22 13.94
N THR A 44 12.32 14.77 15.08
CA THR A 44 12.47 14.01 16.33
C THR A 44 11.14 13.40 16.80
N GLU A 45 10.05 14.16 16.72
CA GLU A 45 8.74 13.66 17.11
C GLU A 45 8.21 12.59 16.15
N ARG A 46 8.37 12.80 14.84
CA ARG A 46 8.05 11.81 13.81
C ARG A 46 8.77 10.48 14.08
N ASP A 47 10.08 10.55 14.36
CA ASP A 47 10.91 9.36 14.55
C ASP A 47 10.52 8.60 15.82
N LYS A 48 10.23 9.32 16.91
CA LYS A 48 9.67 8.71 18.14
C LYS A 48 8.35 8.00 17.86
N ARG A 49 7.39 8.65 17.18
CA ARG A 49 6.09 8.04 16.84
C ARG A 49 6.27 6.80 15.97
N PHE A 50 7.20 6.83 15.02
CA PHE A 50 7.49 5.69 14.15
C PHE A 50 8.15 4.52 14.90
N GLN A 51 9.07 4.79 15.84
CA GLN A 51 9.66 3.75 16.69
C GLN A 51 8.59 3.02 17.52
N TRP A 52 7.67 3.76 18.12
CA TRP A 52 6.59 3.19 18.92
C TRP A 52 5.61 2.39 18.05
N TRP A 53 5.30 2.88 16.84
CA TRP A 53 4.51 2.12 15.88
C TRP A 53 5.16 0.78 15.53
N LYS A 54 6.47 0.75 15.22
CA LYS A 54 7.19 -0.50 14.94
C LYS A 54 7.12 -1.48 16.11
N LEU A 55 7.31 -0.96 17.31
CA LEU A 55 7.27 -1.75 18.54
C LEU A 55 5.88 -2.36 18.80
N ALA A 56 4.81 -1.64 18.43
CA ALA A 56 3.44 -2.14 18.48
C ALA A 56 3.17 -3.20 17.40
N VAL A 57 3.68 -3.00 16.18
CA VAL A 57 3.61 -3.98 15.10
C VAL A 57 4.28 -5.29 15.52
N GLU A 58 5.50 -5.22 16.06
CA GLU A 58 6.24 -6.39 16.54
C GLU A 58 5.46 -7.17 17.60
N ARG A 59 4.86 -6.47 18.58
CA ARG A 59 4.00 -7.08 19.61
C ARG A 59 2.72 -7.72 19.06
N SER A 60 2.28 -7.32 17.87
CA SER A 60 1.08 -7.84 17.23
C SER A 60 1.37 -9.08 16.38
N LEU A 61 2.64 -9.44 16.18
CA LEU A 61 3.04 -10.64 15.45
C LEU A 61 2.75 -11.90 16.28
N ASN A 62 2.64 -13.04 15.58
CA ASN A 62 2.49 -14.37 16.19
C ASN A 62 1.27 -14.51 17.12
N TRP A 63 0.25 -13.67 16.94
CA TRP A 63 -1.01 -13.75 17.69
C TRP A 63 -1.70 -15.11 17.55
N LYS A 64 -1.65 -15.70 16.35
CA LYS A 64 -2.06 -17.08 16.12
C LYS A 64 -0.83 -17.96 16.26
N LEU A 65 -0.87 -18.89 17.22
CA LEU A 65 0.07 -20.00 17.27
C LEU A 65 -0.26 -20.93 16.11
N ASP A 66 0.75 -21.33 15.35
CA ASP A 66 0.61 -22.48 14.45
C ASP A 66 0.20 -23.66 15.34
N SER A 67 -0.93 -24.29 14.98
CA SER A 67 -1.49 -25.41 15.74
C SER A 67 -0.37 -26.39 16.09
N PRO A 68 -0.26 -26.87 17.34
CA PRO A 68 0.67 -27.94 17.64
C PRO A 68 0.36 -29.10 16.69
N ASP A 69 1.41 -29.52 16.03
CA ASP A 69 1.47 -30.63 15.10
C ASP A 69 0.76 -31.84 15.71
N LEU A 70 -0.35 -32.25 15.11
CA LEU A 70 -1.00 -33.54 15.39
C LEU A 70 -0.24 -34.66 14.67
N THR A 71 1.08 -34.76 14.86
CA THR A 71 1.85 -35.95 14.49
C THR A 71 1.85 -36.88 15.70
N GLY A 72 0.84 -37.76 15.71
CA GLY A 72 0.63 -38.75 16.75
C GLY A 72 1.87 -39.61 16.98
N ASN A 73 2.40 -39.53 18.19
CA ASN A 73 3.24 -40.58 18.76
C ASN A 73 2.31 -41.66 19.34
N GLU A 74 1.81 -42.54 18.47
CA GLU A 74 1.29 -43.84 18.89
C GLU A 74 2.25 -44.95 18.42
N GLY A 75 2.82 -45.67 19.39
CA GLY A 75 3.34 -47.02 19.20
C GLY A 75 4.82 -47.20 19.48
N SER A 76 5.15 -47.68 20.69
CA SER A 76 5.94 -48.90 20.94
C SER A 76 6.24 -49.06 22.43
N SER A 77 5.40 -49.82 23.12
CA SER A 77 5.74 -50.66 24.28
C SER A 77 5.03 -51.99 24.11
#